data_AF-A0A7X1II24-F1
#
_entry.id   AF-A0A7X1II24-F1
#
_cell.length_a   1.000
_cell.length_b   1.000
_cell.length_c   1.000
_cell.angle_alpha   90.00
_cell.angle_beta   90.00
_cell.angle_gamma   90.00
#
_symmetry.space_group_name_H-M   'P 1'
#
loop_
_entity.id
_entity.type
_entity.pdbx_description
1 polymer ?
#
loop_
_entity_poly.entity_id
_entity_poly.type
_entity_poly.pdbx_seq_one_letter_code
_entity_poly.pdbx_strand_id
1 'polypeptide(L)'
;MEAAPNPPDWQDTRHGSKIRVAAWLATVVGEGNSFTREQLHEAFQGVTHIERRMRDLRDSGWEIETYRGGAHGTEMRLIKIGEPVWSPSYRRVSRPFVASQQRHQVLARDEYRCTDCGLGAGERDPSAPAGAAALEVHFVVPLSAGGSADITNMVTLCASCNAGRRGSPVTDPEAVSLEVSRLTFQERMILLAWMAKGERTTSPVERAWVMYRHLSPEQRQLMRQKLSETVERAVTDSMAD
;
A
#
# COMPACT_ATOMS: atom_id res chain seq x y z
N MET A 1 26.69 -7.42 29.50
CA MET A 1 26.26 -7.71 28.11
C MET A 1 26.78 -9.08 27.77
N GLU A 2 25.91 -10.08 27.78
CA GLU A 2 26.26 -11.42 27.28
C GLU A 2 26.68 -11.28 25.81
N ALA A 3 27.83 -11.84 25.43
CA ALA A 3 28.24 -11.87 24.03
C ALA A 3 27.15 -12.59 23.23
N ALA A 4 26.73 -12.01 22.11
CA ALA A 4 25.73 -12.62 21.25
C ALA A 4 26.20 -14.03 20.85
N PRO A 5 25.31 -15.05 20.86
CA PRO A 5 25.69 -16.41 20.49
C PRO A 5 26.24 -16.42 19.06
N ASN A 6 27.24 -17.26 18.80
CA ASN A 6 27.80 -17.43 17.46
C ASN A 6 26.69 -17.84 16.47
N PRO A 7 26.81 -17.44 15.18
CA PRO A 7 25.88 -17.89 14.16
C PRO A 7 25.82 -19.42 14.08
N PRO A 8 24.63 -20.02 13.92
CA PRO A 8 24.50 -21.47 13.72
C PRO A 8 25.05 -21.87 12.34
N ASP A 9 25.21 -23.18 12.11
CA ASP A 9 25.49 -23.68 10.77
C ASP A 9 24.35 -23.31 9.82
N TRP A 10 24.67 -22.53 8.79
CA TRP A 10 23.70 -22.05 7.80
C TRP A 10 23.22 -23.17 6.87
N GLN A 11 23.94 -24.29 6.77
CA GLN A 11 23.55 -25.45 5.96
C GLN A 11 22.51 -26.32 6.67
N ASP A 12 22.39 -26.21 7.99
CA ASP A 12 21.41 -26.97 8.77
C ASP A 12 19.97 -26.54 8.46
N THR A 13 19.24 -27.42 7.78
CA THR A 13 17.87 -27.19 7.32
C THR A 13 16.83 -27.21 8.43
N ARG A 14 17.20 -27.60 9.66
CA ARG A 14 16.34 -27.47 10.85
C ARG A 14 16.08 -26.01 11.20
N HIS A 15 16.97 -25.10 10.83
CA HIS A 15 16.77 -23.67 10.99
C HIS A 15 15.93 -23.08 9.86
N GLY A 16 15.06 -22.12 10.20
CA GLY A 16 14.29 -21.39 9.19
C GLY A 16 15.19 -20.59 8.23
N SER A 17 14.76 -20.43 6.98
CA SER A 17 15.58 -19.79 5.92
C SER A 17 16.08 -18.39 6.28
N LYS A 18 15.34 -17.60 7.07
CA LYS A 18 15.82 -16.27 7.53
C LYS A 18 17.06 -16.40 8.43
N ILE A 19 17.07 -17.35 9.37
CA ILE A 19 18.21 -17.60 10.26
C ILE A 19 19.40 -18.10 9.44
N ARG A 20 19.16 -19.04 8.52
CA ARG A 20 20.22 -19.60 7.67
C ARG A 20 20.86 -18.53 6.77
N VAL A 21 20.06 -17.65 6.16
CA VAL A 21 20.59 -16.53 5.36
C VAL A 21 21.42 -15.58 6.23
N ALA A 22 20.93 -15.25 7.43
CA ALA A 22 21.67 -14.39 8.36
C ALA A 22 23.02 -15.01 8.75
N ALA A 23 23.03 -16.30 9.06
CA ALA A 23 24.26 -17.03 9.37
C ALA A 23 25.23 -17.04 8.19
N TRP A 24 24.75 -17.37 6.97
CA TRP A 24 25.58 -17.34 5.76
C TRP A 24 26.17 -15.95 5.49
N LEU A 25 25.37 -14.89 5.61
CA LEU A 25 25.85 -13.51 5.48
C LEU A 25 26.91 -13.18 6.54
N ALA A 26 26.72 -13.60 7.79
CA ALA A 26 27.66 -13.33 8.87
C ALA A 26 28.97 -14.11 8.76
N THR A 27 28.91 -15.37 8.29
CA THR A 27 30.08 -16.28 8.31
C THR A 27 30.79 -16.41 6.98
N VAL A 28 30.08 -16.29 5.86
CA VAL A 28 30.63 -16.51 4.51
C VAL A 28 30.89 -15.20 3.79
N VAL A 29 29.93 -14.26 3.82
CA VAL A 29 30.10 -12.96 3.16
C VAL A 29 30.94 -12.03 4.04
N GLY A 30 30.52 -11.82 5.29
CA GLY A 30 31.16 -10.91 6.23
C GLY A 30 30.81 -9.44 5.97
N GLU A 31 30.78 -8.65 7.06
CA GLU A 31 30.47 -7.23 7.00
C GLU A 31 31.46 -6.46 6.12
N GLY A 32 30.95 -5.54 5.29
CA GLY A 32 31.72 -4.73 4.34
C GLY A 32 31.89 -5.35 2.95
N ASN A 33 31.60 -6.65 2.78
CA ASN A 33 31.84 -7.38 1.53
C ASN A 33 30.60 -7.45 0.62
N SER A 34 30.86 -7.68 -0.67
CA SER A 34 29.83 -7.88 -1.70
C SER A 34 29.57 -9.36 -1.97
N PHE A 35 28.35 -9.65 -2.43
CA PHE A 35 27.95 -10.94 -2.97
C PHE A 35 26.95 -10.76 -4.12
N THR A 36 26.86 -11.74 -5.01
CA THR A 36 25.95 -11.68 -6.15
C THR A 36 24.64 -12.42 -5.88
N ARG A 37 23.64 -12.13 -6.72
CA ARG A 37 22.38 -12.88 -6.70
C ARG A 37 22.60 -14.37 -6.93
N GLU A 38 23.53 -14.72 -7.80
CA GLU A 38 23.88 -16.09 -8.16
C GLU A 38 24.48 -16.83 -6.97
N GLN A 39 25.44 -16.21 -6.26
CA GLN A 39 26.02 -16.76 -5.03
C GLN A 39 24.96 -17.04 -3.95
N LEU A 40 23.98 -16.15 -3.79
CA LEU A 40 22.88 -16.36 -2.86
C LEU A 40 22.01 -17.57 -3.26
N HIS A 41 21.70 -17.74 -4.55
CA HIS A 41 20.88 -18.88 -5.01
C HIS A 41 21.64 -20.19 -5.00
N GLU A 42 22.95 -20.15 -5.27
CA GLU A 42 23.85 -21.30 -5.19
C GLU A 42 23.99 -21.80 -3.75
N ALA A 43 24.09 -20.90 -2.78
CA ALA A 43 24.12 -21.27 -1.37
C ALA A 43 22.77 -21.88 -0.91
N PHE A 44 21.64 -21.40 -1.42
CA PHE A 44 20.31 -21.80 -0.96
C PHE A 44 19.48 -22.51 -2.02
N GLN A 45 20.08 -23.52 -2.67
CA GLN A 45 19.40 -24.34 -3.67
C GLN A 45 18.10 -24.95 -3.11
N GLY A 46 17.03 -24.85 -3.90
CA GLY A 46 15.70 -25.38 -3.53
C GLY A 46 14.89 -24.50 -2.56
N VAL A 47 15.43 -23.38 -2.06
CA VAL A 47 14.67 -22.46 -1.19
C VAL A 47 13.94 -21.40 -2.02
N THR A 48 12.61 -21.49 -2.08
CA THR A 48 11.79 -20.49 -2.75
C THR A 48 11.83 -19.13 -2.01
N HIS A 49 11.93 -18.04 -2.77
CA HIS A 49 11.92 -16.65 -2.26
C HIS A 49 13.08 -16.29 -1.30
N ILE A 50 14.29 -16.83 -1.51
CA ILE A 50 15.44 -16.55 -0.64
C ILE A 50 15.79 -15.05 -0.54
N GLU A 51 15.70 -14.31 -1.65
CA GLU A 51 15.90 -12.86 -1.67
C GLU A 51 14.91 -12.10 -0.77
N ARG A 52 13.68 -12.62 -0.61
CA ARG A 52 12.72 -12.04 0.33
C ARG A 52 13.17 -12.27 1.77
N ARG A 53 13.64 -13.47 2.10
CA ARG A 53 14.14 -13.81 3.45
C ARG A 53 15.36 -12.99 3.83
N MET A 54 16.24 -12.71 2.86
CA MET A 54 17.34 -11.77 3.02
C MET A 54 16.83 -10.35 3.31
N ARG A 55 15.87 -9.84 2.52
CA ARG A 55 15.30 -8.50 2.75
C ARG A 55 14.58 -8.38 4.09
N ASP A 56 13.96 -9.45 4.58
CA ASP A 56 13.33 -9.50 5.91
C ASP A 56 14.36 -9.28 7.06
N LEU A 57 15.67 -9.37 6.82
CA LEU A 57 16.70 -9.06 7.82
C LEU A 57 16.84 -7.56 8.10
N ARG A 58 16.40 -6.70 7.19
CA ARG A 58 16.41 -5.24 7.41
C ARG A 58 15.54 -4.84 8.62
N ASP A 59 14.48 -5.60 8.90
CA ASP A 59 13.65 -5.43 10.10
C ASP A 59 14.43 -5.67 11.41
N SER A 60 15.60 -6.31 11.32
CA SER A 60 16.50 -6.65 12.43
C SER A 60 17.76 -5.78 12.42
N GLY A 61 17.75 -4.65 11.71
CA GLY A 61 18.90 -3.71 11.63
C GLY A 61 20.03 -4.15 10.71
N TRP A 62 19.82 -5.15 9.84
CA TRP A 62 20.81 -5.55 8.85
C TRP A 62 20.77 -4.59 7.65
N GLU A 63 21.92 -4.05 7.27
CA GLU A 63 22.04 -3.12 6.14
C GLU A 63 22.64 -3.84 4.95
N ILE A 64 21.81 -4.08 3.93
CA ILE A 64 22.20 -4.77 2.69
C ILE A 64 21.80 -3.88 1.52
N GLU A 65 22.78 -3.29 0.86
CA GLU A 65 22.57 -2.47 -0.32
C GLU A 65 22.47 -3.34 -1.57
N THR A 66 21.74 -2.87 -2.58
CA THR A 66 21.53 -3.59 -3.82
C THR A 66 21.81 -2.66 -4.99
N TYR A 67 22.80 -3.03 -5.79
CA TYR A 67 23.25 -2.31 -6.97
C TYR A 67 22.78 -3.09 -8.20
N ARG A 68 21.92 -2.48 -9.00
CA ARG A 68 21.37 -3.09 -10.23
C ARG A 68 22.11 -2.58 -11.45
N GLY A 69 22.44 -3.47 -12.38
CA GLY A 69 23.01 -3.10 -13.69
C GLY A 69 24.54 -3.03 -13.73
N GLY A 70 25.24 -3.70 -12.79
CA GLY A 70 26.69 -3.85 -12.86
C GLY A 70 27.12 -4.91 -13.88
N ALA A 71 28.43 -5.01 -14.13
CA ALA A 71 29.02 -5.96 -15.08
C ALA A 71 28.68 -7.44 -14.81
N HIS A 72 28.36 -7.76 -13.54
CA HIS A 72 27.98 -9.10 -13.09
C HIS A 72 26.49 -9.21 -12.71
N GLY A 73 25.64 -8.28 -13.17
CA GLY A 73 24.20 -8.30 -12.88
C GLY A 73 23.83 -7.54 -11.61
N THR A 74 23.05 -8.19 -10.72
CA THR A 74 22.63 -7.58 -9.44
C THR A 74 23.64 -7.94 -8.35
N GLU A 75 24.42 -6.95 -7.93
CA GLU A 75 25.38 -7.06 -6.84
C GLU A 75 24.76 -6.53 -5.54
N MET A 76 25.05 -7.18 -4.43
CA MET A 76 24.58 -6.78 -3.11
C MET A 76 25.77 -6.62 -2.18
N ARG A 77 25.73 -5.62 -1.31
CA ARG A 77 26.78 -5.38 -0.33
C ARG A 77 26.22 -5.46 1.08
N LEU A 78 26.80 -6.30 1.91
CA LEU A 78 26.50 -6.33 3.34
C LEU A 78 27.25 -5.19 4.01
N ILE A 79 26.56 -4.11 4.32
CA ILE A 79 27.16 -2.93 4.95
C ILE A 79 27.31 -3.15 6.46
N LYS A 80 26.29 -3.74 7.09
CA LYS A 80 26.23 -3.91 8.54
C LYS A 80 25.43 -5.14 8.94
N ILE A 81 25.97 -5.91 9.87
CA ILE A 81 25.27 -7.00 10.55
C ILE A 81 24.39 -6.40 11.65
N GLY A 82 23.11 -6.73 11.61
CA GLY A 82 22.14 -6.29 12.61
C GLY A 82 22.06 -7.22 13.82
N GLU A 83 20.89 -7.26 14.46
CA GLU A 83 20.66 -8.13 15.61
C GLU A 83 20.82 -9.62 15.25
N PRO A 84 21.35 -10.44 16.17
CA PRO A 84 21.54 -11.88 15.96
C PRO A 84 20.19 -12.59 15.96
N VAL A 85 19.57 -12.72 14.78
CA VAL A 85 18.23 -13.29 14.62
C VAL A 85 18.10 -14.78 15.03
N TRP A 86 19.24 -15.43 15.27
CA TRP A 86 19.34 -16.80 15.79
C TRP A 86 19.41 -16.88 17.32
N SER A 87 19.60 -15.75 18.01
CA SER A 87 19.65 -15.72 19.47
C SER A 87 18.29 -16.04 20.08
N PRO A 88 18.21 -16.86 21.13
CA PRO A 88 16.96 -17.05 21.88
C PRO A 88 16.39 -15.75 22.46
N SER A 89 17.25 -14.75 22.73
CA SER A 89 16.85 -13.43 23.21
C SER A 89 16.34 -12.50 22.11
N TYR A 90 16.51 -12.85 20.83
CA TYR A 90 16.03 -12.05 19.72
C TYR A 90 14.50 -12.04 19.71
N ARG A 91 13.92 -10.89 20.03
CA ARG A 91 12.49 -10.65 19.87
C ARG A 91 12.27 -10.02 18.52
N ARG A 92 11.61 -10.77 17.63
CA ARG A 92 11.19 -10.26 16.33
C ARG A 92 10.45 -8.94 16.55
N VAL A 93 11.02 -7.84 16.08
CA VAL A 93 10.29 -6.58 15.93
C VAL A 93 9.12 -6.90 15.00
N SER A 94 7.90 -6.91 15.54
CA SER A 94 6.72 -7.12 14.71
C SER A 94 6.68 -5.95 13.75
N ARG A 95 6.80 -6.21 12.44
CA ARG A 95 6.48 -5.18 11.45
C ARG A 95 5.11 -4.64 11.81
N PRO A 96 4.92 -3.32 11.87
CA PRO A 96 3.58 -2.79 12.05
C PRO A 96 2.79 -3.25 10.82
N PHE A 97 1.87 -4.15 11.07
CA PHE A 97 0.99 -4.75 10.08
C PHE A 97 -0.38 -4.16 10.33
N VAL A 98 -1.08 -3.76 9.27
CA VAL A 98 -2.44 -3.27 9.40
C VAL A 98 -3.30 -4.44 9.85
N ALA A 99 -3.76 -4.42 11.11
CA ALA A 99 -4.60 -5.48 11.64
C ALA A 99 -5.88 -5.61 10.81
N SER A 100 -6.44 -6.82 10.69
CA SER A 100 -7.64 -7.05 9.87
C SER A 100 -8.81 -6.14 10.28
N GLN A 101 -8.96 -5.86 11.57
CA GLN A 101 -9.94 -4.92 12.10
C GLN A 101 -9.65 -3.48 11.66
N GLN A 102 -8.42 -2.99 11.81
CA GLN A 102 -8.03 -1.66 11.33
C GLN A 102 -8.22 -1.54 9.82
N ARG A 103 -7.88 -2.57 9.05
CA ARG A 103 -8.11 -2.63 7.61
C ARG A 103 -9.59 -2.44 7.28
N HIS A 104 -10.48 -3.19 7.95
CA HIS A 104 -11.91 -3.02 7.75
C HIS A 104 -12.40 -1.63 8.15
N GLN A 105 -11.92 -1.07 9.25
CA GLN A 105 -12.29 0.28 9.70
C GLN A 105 -11.89 1.35 8.68
N VAL A 106 -10.66 1.28 8.15
CA VAL A 106 -10.16 2.23 7.15
C VAL A 106 -10.95 2.10 5.84
N LEU A 107 -11.18 0.86 5.37
CA LEU A 107 -11.98 0.63 4.16
C LEU A 107 -13.42 1.13 4.33
N ALA A 108 -14.05 0.90 5.48
CA ALA A 108 -15.42 1.35 5.74
C ALA A 108 -15.51 2.88 5.87
N ARG A 109 -14.55 3.52 6.56
CA ARG A 109 -14.43 4.98 6.66
C ARG A 109 -14.33 5.63 5.28
N ASP A 110 -13.57 5.00 4.39
CA ASP A 110 -13.37 5.49 3.02
C ASP A 110 -14.44 4.96 2.04
N GLU A 111 -15.57 4.46 2.54
CA GLU A 111 -16.72 3.93 1.78
C GLU A 111 -16.34 2.86 0.74
N TYR A 112 -15.27 2.11 0.99
CA TYR A 112 -14.69 1.14 0.05
C TYR A 112 -14.38 1.78 -1.31
N ARG A 113 -13.79 2.98 -1.29
CA ARG A 113 -13.30 3.71 -2.46
C ARG A 113 -11.86 4.17 -2.28
N CYS A 114 -11.14 4.25 -3.39
CA CYS A 114 -9.84 4.90 -3.43
C CYS A 114 -9.98 6.39 -3.10
N THR A 115 -9.24 6.89 -2.12
CA THR A 115 -9.27 8.32 -1.73
C THR A 115 -8.59 9.23 -2.75
N ASP A 116 -7.72 8.70 -3.61
CA ASP A 116 -7.04 9.47 -4.66
C ASP A 116 -7.89 9.61 -5.93
N CYS A 117 -8.51 8.53 -6.41
CA CYS A 117 -9.19 8.51 -7.72
C CYS A 117 -10.69 8.19 -7.65
N GLY A 118 -11.24 7.86 -6.48
CA GLY A 118 -12.65 7.54 -6.29
C GLY A 118 -13.09 6.13 -6.72
N LEU A 119 -12.18 5.34 -7.31
CA LEU A 119 -12.46 3.99 -7.79
C LEU A 119 -12.96 3.09 -6.65
N GLY A 120 -14.15 2.51 -6.83
CA GLY A 120 -14.79 1.66 -5.83
C GLY A 120 -14.35 0.21 -5.87
N ALA A 121 -14.51 -0.50 -4.75
CA ALA A 121 -14.32 -1.95 -4.71
C ALA A 121 -15.21 -2.64 -5.74
N GLY A 122 -14.64 -3.54 -6.56
CA GLY A 122 -15.41 -4.24 -7.61
C GLY A 122 -15.54 -3.48 -8.93
N GLU A 123 -15.21 -2.18 -8.97
CA GLU A 123 -15.19 -1.42 -10.23
C GLU A 123 -13.99 -1.83 -11.08
N ARG A 124 -14.10 -1.71 -12.41
CA ARG A 124 -12.99 -2.05 -13.30
C ARG A 124 -11.94 -0.94 -13.21
N ASP A 125 -10.71 -1.29 -12.84
CA ASP A 125 -9.58 -0.37 -12.93
C ASP A 125 -9.18 -0.20 -14.41
N PRO A 126 -9.30 0.99 -15.00
CA PRO A 126 -8.92 1.23 -16.40
C PRO A 126 -7.42 1.05 -16.64
N SER A 127 -6.60 1.20 -15.59
CA SER A 127 -5.15 1.07 -15.65
C SER A 127 -4.66 -0.36 -15.42
N ALA A 128 -5.55 -1.29 -15.03
CA ALA A 128 -5.20 -2.68 -14.79
C ALA A 128 -5.49 -3.58 -16.02
N PRO A 129 -4.63 -4.58 -16.32
CA PRO A 129 -4.79 -5.46 -17.48
C PRO A 129 -6.11 -6.23 -17.52
N ALA A 130 -6.61 -6.68 -16.36
CA ALA A 130 -7.93 -7.28 -16.17
C ALA A 130 -8.24 -7.41 -14.67
N GLY A 131 -9.51 -7.25 -14.28
CA GLY A 131 -10.00 -7.52 -12.93
C GLY A 131 -10.72 -6.35 -12.27
N ALA A 132 -11.43 -6.65 -11.17
CA ALA A 132 -11.96 -5.66 -10.26
C ALA A 132 -10.83 -4.95 -9.52
N ALA A 133 -11.02 -3.67 -9.23
CA ALA A 133 -10.11 -2.87 -8.43
C ALA A 133 -9.93 -3.50 -7.05
N ALA A 134 -8.70 -3.89 -6.76
CA ALA A 134 -8.30 -4.27 -5.41
C ALA A 134 -7.96 -3.01 -4.61
N LEU A 135 -8.60 -2.87 -3.45
CA LEU A 135 -8.33 -1.79 -2.52
C LEU A 135 -7.33 -2.23 -1.44
N GLU A 136 -6.40 -1.35 -1.13
CA GLU A 136 -5.33 -1.55 -0.18
C GLU A 136 -5.31 -0.40 0.83
N VAL A 137 -4.85 -0.69 2.04
CA VAL A 137 -4.59 0.34 3.05
C VAL A 137 -3.16 0.83 2.86
N HIS A 138 -3.04 2.16 2.76
CA HIS A 138 -1.79 2.88 2.60
C HIS A 138 -1.53 3.73 3.83
N PHE A 139 -0.27 3.78 4.28
CA PHE A 139 0.17 4.70 5.33
C PHE A 139 0.56 6.03 4.72
N VAL A 140 -0.12 7.12 5.11
CA VAL A 140 0.16 8.48 4.59
C VAL A 140 1.60 8.88 4.91
N VAL A 141 2.01 8.71 6.16
CA VAL A 141 3.41 8.74 6.58
C VAL A 141 3.90 7.30 6.72
N PRO A 142 4.89 6.86 5.93
CA PRO A 142 5.44 5.52 6.07
C PRO A 142 5.93 5.26 7.49
N LEU A 143 5.65 4.07 8.03
CA LEU A 143 6.13 3.64 9.35
C LEU A 143 7.66 3.73 9.47
N SER A 144 8.37 3.42 8.38
CA SER A 144 9.83 3.54 8.31
C SER A 144 10.35 4.98 8.38
N ALA A 145 9.49 5.96 8.11
CA ALA A 145 9.77 7.38 8.21
C ALA A 145 9.18 8.02 9.48
N GLY A 146 8.84 7.21 10.49
CA GLY A 146 8.29 7.68 11.77
C GLY A 146 6.77 7.84 11.81
N GLY A 147 6.05 7.38 10.78
CA GLY A 147 4.58 7.37 10.79
C GLY A 147 4.01 6.44 11.87
N SER A 148 2.79 6.73 12.33
CA SER A 148 2.10 5.91 13.33
C SER A 148 1.35 4.74 12.69
N ALA A 149 1.12 3.68 13.48
CA ALA A 149 0.24 2.56 13.09
C ALA A 149 -1.24 2.81 13.45
N ASP A 150 -1.62 4.08 13.65
CA ASP A 150 -2.99 4.49 13.94
C ASP A 150 -3.80 4.65 12.65
N ILE A 151 -5.12 4.43 12.73
CA ILE A 151 -6.04 4.53 11.59
C ILE A 151 -6.05 5.94 10.97
N THR A 152 -5.72 6.98 11.74
CA THR A 152 -5.58 8.36 11.25
C THR A 152 -4.43 8.55 10.28
N ASN A 153 -3.41 7.69 10.33
CA ASN A 153 -2.30 7.69 9.37
C ASN A 153 -2.54 6.72 8.20
N MET A 154 -3.76 6.19 8.06
CA MET A 154 -4.10 5.21 7.04
C MET A 154 -5.18 5.74 6.10
N VAL A 155 -5.06 5.42 4.81
CA VAL A 155 -6.07 5.72 3.76
C VAL A 155 -6.27 4.52 2.84
N THR A 156 -7.41 4.46 2.18
CA THR A 156 -7.74 3.44 1.18
C THR A 156 -7.32 3.89 -0.21
N LEU A 157 -6.50 3.09 -0.89
CA LEU A 157 -6.10 3.34 -2.28
C LEU A 157 -6.38 2.11 -3.15
N CYS A 158 -6.67 2.32 -4.44
CA CYS A 158 -6.60 1.21 -5.39
C CYS A 158 -5.14 0.80 -5.63
N ALA A 159 -4.92 -0.41 -6.15
CA ALA A 159 -3.58 -0.93 -6.41
C ALA A 159 -2.70 0.03 -7.25
N SER A 160 -3.29 0.67 -8.26
CA SER A 160 -2.60 1.63 -9.14
C SER A 160 -2.15 2.90 -8.40
N CYS A 161 -3.07 3.56 -7.69
CA CYS A 161 -2.74 4.74 -6.87
C CYS A 161 -1.76 4.39 -5.74
N ASN A 162 -1.94 3.24 -5.07
CA ASN A 162 -1.03 2.81 -4.03
C ASN A 162 0.39 2.61 -4.58
N ALA A 163 0.54 1.98 -5.75
CA ALA A 163 1.83 1.86 -6.42
C ALA A 163 2.44 3.23 -6.75
N GLY A 164 1.63 4.17 -7.23
CA GLY A 164 2.06 5.55 -7.52
C GLY A 164 2.52 6.35 -6.29
N ARG A 165 1.95 6.07 -5.10
CA ARG A 165 2.31 6.72 -3.83
C ARG A 165 3.53 6.09 -3.14
N ARG A 166 3.99 4.91 -3.57
CA ARG A 166 5.14 4.24 -2.91
C ARG A 166 6.40 5.09 -3.08
N GLY A 167 6.91 5.61 -1.96
CA GLY A 167 8.12 6.43 -1.94
C GLY A 167 7.87 7.91 -2.27
N SER A 168 6.62 8.31 -2.50
CA SER A 168 6.26 9.73 -2.58
C SER A 168 6.33 10.36 -1.18
N PRO A 169 6.77 11.63 -1.07
CA PRO A 169 6.68 12.35 0.19
C PRO A 169 5.20 12.61 0.55
N VAL A 170 4.98 12.89 1.83
CA VAL A 170 3.68 13.40 2.32
C VAL A 170 3.34 14.67 1.54
N THR A 171 2.06 14.84 1.20
CA THR A 171 1.60 16.00 0.44
C THR A 171 1.86 17.30 1.19
N ASP A 172 2.43 18.27 0.48
CA ASP A 172 2.70 19.62 0.97
C ASP A 172 1.40 20.40 1.21
N PRO A 173 1.17 20.96 2.42
CA PRO A 173 0.02 21.81 2.70
C PRO A 173 -0.16 22.97 1.71
N GLU A 174 0.92 23.56 1.19
CA GLU A 174 0.81 24.66 0.22
C GLU A 174 0.21 24.21 -1.11
N ALA A 175 0.52 22.99 -1.55
CA ALA A 175 -0.10 22.41 -2.73
C ALA A 175 -1.62 22.22 -2.54
N VAL A 176 -2.05 21.83 -1.33
CA VAL A 176 -3.47 21.72 -0.98
C VAL A 176 -4.13 23.10 -1.00
N SER A 177 -3.52 24.10 -0.36
CA SER A 177 -4.01 25.48 -0.36
C SER A 177 -4.20 26.03 -1.78
N LEU A 178 -3.26 25.74 -2.68
CA LEU A 178 -3.35 26.13 -4.08
C LEU A 178 -4.56 25.50 -4.79
N GLU A 179 -4.81 24.20 -4.59
CA GLU A 179 -5.99 23.54 -5.19
C GLU A 179 -7.30 24.08 -4.59
N VAL A 180 -7.35 24.31 -3.27
CA VAL A 180 -8.51 24.91 -2.60
C VAL A 180 -8.80 26.32 -3.13
N SER A 181 -7.76 27.08 -3.49
CA SER A 181 -7.92 28.43 -4.04
C SER A 181 -8.66 28.44 -5.40
N ARG A 182 -8.62 27.34 -6.15
CA ARG A 182 -9.30 27.19 -7.45
C ARG A 182 -10.77 26.80 -7.33
N LEU A 183 -11.19 26.33 -6.17
CA LEU A 183 -12.57 25.94 -5.91
C LEU A 183 -13.49 27.16 -5.80
N THR A 184 -14.72 27.00 -6.28
CA THR A 184 -15.84 27.92 -6.05
C THR A 184 -16.22 27.97 -4.56
N PHE A 185 -16.98 28.98 -4.16
CA PHE A 185 -17.46 29.10 -2.77
C PHE A 185 -18.24 27.85 -2.31
N GLN A 186 -19.12 27.32 -3.16
CA GLN A 186 -19.92 26.15 -2.86
C GLN A 186 -19.06 24.88 -2.68
N GLU A 187 -18.06 24.69 -3.54
CA GLU A 187 -17.11 23.56 -3.42
C GLU A 187 -16.26 23.66 -2.16
N ARG A 188 -15.81 24.86 -1.78
CA ARG A 188 -15.08 25.06 -0.50
C ARG A 188 -15.96 24.74 0.71
N MET A 189 -17.22 25.13 0.67
CA MET A 189 -18.19 24.79 1.73
C MET A 189 -18.39 23.27 1.85
N ILE A 190 -18.50 22.56 0.73
CA ILE A 190 -18.58 21.09 0.71
C ILE A 190 -17.31 20.48 1.29
N LEU A 191 -16.14 20.93 0.84
CA LEU A 191 -14.85 20.43 1.33
C LEU A 191 -14.69 20.67 2.83
N LEU A 192 -15.05 21.86 3.32
CA LEU A 192 -14.99 22.20 4.74
C LEU A 192 -15.92 21.31 5.57
N ALA A 193 -17.12 21.02 5.08
CA ALA A 193 -18.04 20.08 5.73
C ALA A 193 -17.46 18.67 5.80
N TRP A 194 -16.80 18.19 4.73
CA TRP A 194 -16.10 16.89 4.75
C TRP A 194 -14.94 16.88 5.74
N MET A 195 -14.12 17.93 5.77
CA MET A 195 -13.03 18.07 6.74
C MET A 195 -13.53 18.04 8.19
N ALA A 196 -14.62 18.75 8.48
CA ALA A 196 -15.23 18.77 9.81
C ALA A 196 -15.77 17.40 10.22
N LYS A 197 -16.29 16.63 9.27
CA LYS A 197 -16.80 15.27 9.51
C LYS A 197 -15.68 14.22 9.57
N GLY A 198 -14.53 14.49 8.94
CA GLY A 198 -13.42 13.55 8.79
C GLY A 198 -13.64 12.47 7.72
N GLU A 199 -14.70 12.60 6.91
CA GLU A 199 -15.03 11.68 5.82
C GLU A 199 -15.78 12.41 4.70
N ARG A 200 -15.60 11.93 3.46
CA ARG A 200 -16.40 12.38 2.32
C ARG A 200 -17.82 11.85 2.49
N THR A 201 -18.82 12.72 2.36
CA THR A 201 -20.21 12.28 2.30
C THR A 201 -20.62 12.01 0.87
N THR A 202 -21.27 10.87 0.59
CA THR A 202 -21.93 10.67 -0.70
C THR A 202 -22.91 11.79 -1.02
N SER A 203 -22.85 12.29 -2.26
CA SER A 203 -23.86 13.16 -2.83
C SER A 203 -25.17 12.40 -3.05
N PRO A 204 -26.32 13.09 -3.16
CA PRO A 204 -27.58 12.46 -3.53
C PRO A 204 -27.50 11.68 -4.85
N VAL A 205 -26.74 12.19 -5.82
CA VAL A 205 -26.53 11.54 -7.13
C VAL A 205 -25.75 10.23 -6.99
N GLU A 206 -24.69 10.21 -6.19
CA GLU A 206 -23.92 8.98 -5.94
C GLU A 206 -24.77 7.91 -5.22
N ARG A 207 -25.60 8.31 -4.25
CA ARG A 207 -26.55 7.38 -3.60
C ARG A 207 -27.54 6.80 -4.61
N ALA A 208 -28.13 7.64 -5.46
CA ALA A 208 -29.05 7.20 -6.50
C ALA A 208 -28.36 6.25 -7.49
N TRP A 209 -27.10 6.52 -7.86
CA TRP A 209 -26.30 5.64 -8.71
C TRP A 209 -26.08 4.26 -8.09
N VAL A 210 -25.71 4.20 -6.80
CA VAL A 210 -25.57 2.93 -6.08
C VAL A 210 -26.88 2.15 -6.11
N MET A 211 -28.00 2.78 -5.76
CA MET A 211 -29.32 2.13 -5.81
C MET A 211 -29.66 1.61 -7.22
N TYR A 212 -29.41 2.42 -8.25
CA TYR A 212 -29.61 2.05 -9.65
C TYR A 212 -28.78 0.80 -10.05
N ARG A 213 -27.57 0.66 -9.51
CA ARG A 213 -26.71 -0.51 -9.78
C ARG A 213 -27.25 -1.80 -9.18
N HIS A 214 -28.11 -1.76 -8.18
CA HIS A 214 -28.75 -2.95 -7.61
C HIS A 214 -30.03 -3.39 -8.34
N LEU A 215 -30.48 -2.63 -9.34
CA LEU A 215 -31.61 -3.00 -10.18
C LEU A 215 -31.28 -4.13 -11.18
N SER A 216 -32.29 -4.93 -11.54
CA SER A 216 -32.20 -5.91 -12.63
C SER A 216 -31.91 -5.22 -13.99
N PRO A 217 -31.41 -5.95 -15.01
CA PRO A 217 -31.19 -5.38 -16.33
C PRO A 217 -32.41 -4.63 -16.90
N GLU A 218 -33.61 -5.21 -16.76
CA GLU A 218 -34.87 -4.64 -17.24
C GLU A 218 -35.25 -3.38 -16.44
N GLN A 219 -35.12 -3.43 -15.11
CA GLN A 219 -35.37 -2.29 -14.23
C GLN A 219 -34.41 -1.13 -14.50
N ARG A 220 -33.14 -1.42 -14.82
CA ARG A 220 -32.16 -0.41 -15.22
C ARG A 220 -32.57 0.28 -16.51
N GLN A 221 -33.03 -0.47 -17.51
CA GLN A 221 -33.51 0.10 -18.77
C GLN A 221 -34.72 1.00 -18.54
N LEU A 222 -35.70 0.55 -17.76
CA LEU A 222 -36.87 1.35 -17.40
C LEU A 222 -36.48 2.64 -16.67
N MET A 223 -35.56 2.57 -15.70
CA MET A 223 -35.14 3.76 -14.97
C MET A 223 -34.38 4.75 -15.82
N ARG A 224 -33.56 4.28 -16.77
CA ARG A 224 -32.89 5.15 -17.74
C ARG A 224 -33.90 5.92 -18.58
N GLN A 225 -34.92 5.23 -19.10
CA GLN A 225 -35.96 5.86 -19.91
C GLN A 225 -36.70 6.94 -19.11
N LYS A 226 -37.18 6.63 -17.91
CA LYS A 226 -37.89 7.59 -17.05
C LYS A 226 -37.05 8.83 -16.72
N LEU A 227 -35.76 8.64 -16.45
CA LEU A 227 -34.87 9.76 -16.16
C LEU A 227 -34.65 10.63 -17.41
N SER A 228 -34.49 10.04 -18.59
CA SER A 228 -34.38 10.77 -19.87
C SER A 228 -35.61 11.64 -20.12
N GLU A 229 -36.81 11.07 -20.01
CA GLU A 229 -38.08 11.78 -20.20
C GLU A 229 -38.24 12.96 -19.22
N THR A 230 -37.77 12.79 -17.98
CA THR A 230 -37.81 13.84 -16.95
C THR A 230 -36.87 15.00 -17.29
N VAL A 231 -35.65 14.69 -17.73
CA VAL A 231 -34.64 15.69 -18.11
C VAL A 231 -35.06 16.44 -19.37
N GLU A 232 -35.53 15.73 -20.40
CA GLU A 232 -36.02 16.33 -21.65
C GLU A 232 -37.17 17.32 -21.40
N ARG A 233 -38.11 16.96 -20.52
CA ARG A 233 -39.21 17.85 -20.11
C ARG A 233 -38.69 19.11 -19.43
N ALA A 234 -37.78 18.97 -18.45
CA ALA A 234 -37.22 20.11 -17.74
C ALA A 234 -36.44 21.07 -18.66
N VAL A 235 -35.72 20.53 -19.65
CA VAL A 235 -35.04 21.35 -20.67
C VAL A 235 -36.05 22.10 -21.54
N THR A 236 -37.12 21.43 -21.97
CA THR A 236 -38.17 22.05 -22.80
C THR A 236 -38.87 23.19 -22.06
N ASP A 237 -39.20 22.98 -20.79
CA ASP A 237 -39.86 24.00 -19.95
C ASP A 237 -38.94 25.21 -19.73
N SER A 238 -37.63 25.01 -19.52
CA SER A 238 -36.66 26.09 -19.35
C SER A 238 -36.36 26.90 -20.61
N MET A 239 -36.72 26.41 -21.81
CA MET A 239 -36.54 27.14 -23.08
C MET A 239 -37.81 27.90 -23.50
N ALA A 240 -38.94 27.62 -22.86
CA ALA A 240 -40.22 28.28 -23.13
C ALA A 240 -40.41 29.57 -22.29
N ASP A 241 -39.65 29.73 -21.21
CA ASP A 241 -39.53 30.93 -20.36
C ASP A 241 -38.36 31.84 -20.82
#